data_AF-A0A0G1I9J5-F1
#
_entry.id   AF-A0A0G1I9J5-F1
#
_cell.length_a   1.000
_cell.length_b   1.000
_cell.length_c   1.000
_cell.angle_alpha   90.00
_cell.angle_beta   90.00
_cell.angle_gamma   90.00
#
_symmetry.space_group_name_H-M   'P 1'
#
loop_
_entity.id
_entity.type
_entity.pdbx_description
1 polymer ?
#
loop_
_entity_poly.entity_id
_entity_poly.type
_entity_poly.pdbx_seq_one_letter_code
_entity_poly.pdbx_strand_id
1 'polypeptide(L)'
;MIMDSVMHLFGVGTPSEDKLSRIIRENVIREAAEAGLNIIFTYVWNFAKEKGKTNIAFYKNIYESAGGEVIFIELIAPLSIRAQRADDPMRNTDKKYAPGRNRVLALEHSLSFASPNPFFYPNYTKIDTENKTPEAVAQEILDFISRK
;
A
#
# COMPACT_ATOMS: atom_id res chain seq x y z
N MET A 1 8.04 11.24 1.33
CA MET A 1 9.00 12.11 0.61
C MET A 1 8.68 12.30 -0.87
N ILE A 2 8.95 11.38 -1.80
CA ILE A 2 8.72 11.65 -3.26
C ILE A 2 7.24 11.89 -3.57
N MET A 3 6.35 11.01 -3.11
CA MET A 3 4.90 11.16 -3.31
C MET A 3 4.35 12.43 -2.65
N ASP A 4 4.90 12.79 -1.49
CA ASP A 4 4.54 14.01 -0.77
C ASP A 4 4.92 15.26 -1.55
N SER A 5 6.06 15.25 -2.25
CA SER A 5 6.44 16.34 -3.16
C SER A 5 5.47 16.47 -4.34
N VAL A 6 5.04 15.34 -4.93
CA VAL A 6 4.02 15.35 -5.99
C VAL A 6 2.71 15.92 -5.47
N MET A 7 2.25 15.44 -4.32
CA MET A 7 1.05 15.95 -3.65
C MET A 7 1.16 17.43 -3.28
N HIS A 8 2.34 17.89 -2.89
CA HIS A 8 2.60 19.29 -2.57
C HIS A 8 2.46 20.21 -3.78
N LEU A 9 3.01 19.80 -4.92
CA LEU A 9 3.02 20.61 -6.14
C LEU A 9 1.67 20.58 -6.87
N PHE A 10 1.01 19.43 -6.90
CA PHE A 10 -0.16 19.21 -7.75
C PHE A 10 -1.46 19.04 -6.98
N GLY A 11 -1.42 19.05 -5.65
CA GLY A 11 -2.58 18.79 -4.79
C GLY A 11 -2.91 17.30 -4.69
N VAL A 12 -3.48 16.89 -3.55
CA VAL A 12 -3.82 15.48 -3.30
C VAL A 12 -5.06 15.08 -4.10
N GLY A 13 -4.99 13.96 -4.84
CA GLY A 13 -6.13 13.39 -5.56
C GLY A 13 -6.44 14.10 -6.88
N THR A 14 -5.55 14.94 -7.39
CA THR A 14 -5.72 15.57 -8.70
C THR A 14 -5.27 14.62 -9.82
N PRO A 15 -5.75 14.82 -11.07
CA PRO A 15 -5.30 14.02 -12.20
C PRO A 15 -3.78 14.08 -12.43
N SER A 16 -3.16 15.23 -12.15
CA SER A 16 -1.71 15.41 -12.26
C SER A 16 -0.96 14.62 -11.20
N GLU A 17 -1.43 14.65 -9.94
CA GLU A 17 -0.87 13.81 -8.88
C GLU A 17 -0.96 12.34 -9.26
N ASP A 18 -2.14 11.87 -9.66
CA ASP A 18 -2.34 10.47 -10.05
C ASP A 18 -1.43 10.01 -11.21
N LYS A 19 -1.35 10.83 -12.26
CA LYS A 19 -0.51 10.54 -13.43
C LYS A 19 0.96 10.42 -13.05
N LEU A 20 1.50 11.40 -12.31
CA LEU A 20 2.91 11.42 -11.93
C LEU A 20 3.22 10.34 -10.90
N SER A 21 2.33 10.13 -9.94
CA SER A 21 2.38 9.04 -8.98
C SER A 21 2.56 7.68 -9.67
N ARG A 22 1.79 7.42 -10.75
CA ARG A 22 1.91 6.18 -11.53
C ARG A 22 3.26 6.07 -12.23
N ILE A 23 3.70 7.13 -12.92
CA ILE A 23 4.97 7.15 -13.67
C ILE A 23 6.15 6.90 -12.73
N ILE A 24 6.20 7.59 -11.60
CA ILE A 24 7.31 7.45 -10.63
C ILE A 24 7.36 6.02 -10.10
N ARG A 25 6.23 5.46 -9.66
CA ARG A 25 6.17 4.08 -9.14
C ARG A 25 6.60 3.07 -10.18
N GLU A 26 6.12 3.20 -11.42
CA GLU A 26 6.49 2.32 -12.52
C GLU A 26 8.00 2.32 -12.76
N ASN A 27 8.64 3.49 -12.84
CA ASN A 27 10.08 3.57 -13.09
C ASN A 27 10.88 3.02 -11.90
N VAL A 28 10.52 3.37 -10.66
CA VAL A 28 11.20 2.83 -9.46
C VAL A 28 11.12 1.31 -9.41
N ILE A 29 9.94 0.74 -9.69
CA ILE A 29 9.72 -0.71 -9.66
C ILE A 29 10.51 -1.40 -10.78
N ARG A 30 10.55 -0.82 -11.98
CA ARG A 30 11.31 -1.35 -13.11
C ARG A 30 12.82 -1.36 -12.84
N GLU A 31 13.36 -0.22 -12.43
CA GLU A 31 14.79 -0.09 -12.13
C GLU A 31 15.21 -1.03 -10.98
N ALA A 32 14.38 -1.14 -9.95
CA ALA A 32 14.66 -2.05 -8.84
C ALA A 32 14.66 -3.52 -9.28
N ALA A 33 13.71 -3.93 -10.14
CA ALA A 33 13.67 -5.29 -10.68
C ALA A 33 14.89 -5.58 -11.57
N GLU A 34 15.27 -4.66 -12.47
CA GLU A 34 16.44 -4.79 -13.34
C GLU A 34 17.76 -4.85 -12.57
N ALA A 35 17.85 -4.12 -11.45
CA ALA A 35 19.00 -4.14 -10.55
C ALA A 35 19.01 -5.35 -9.58
N GLY A 36 17.99 -6.23 -9.62
CA GLY A 36 17.87 -7.36 -8.70
C GLY A 36 17.63 -6.95 -7.24
N LEU A 37 17.03 -5.78 -7.01
CA LEU A 37 16.74 -5.26 -5.67
C LEU A 37 15.35 -5.69 -5.18
N ASN A 38 15.30 -6.18 -3.94
CA ASN A 38 14.06 -6.44 -3.22
C ASN A 38 13.54 -5.14 -2.60
N ILE A 39 12.30 -4.77 -2.89
CA ILE A 39 11.67 -3.57 -2.33
C ILE A 39 10.34 -3.89 -1.64
N ILE A 40 10.03 -3.14 -0.58
CA ILE A 40 8.69 -3.12 0.02
C ILE A 40 7.92 -1.96 -0.58
N PHE A 41 6.77 -2.26 -1.18
CA PHE A 41 5.90 -1.26 -1.77
C PHE A 41 4.54 -1.25 -1.07
N THR A 42 4.17 -0.12 -0.46
CA THR A 42 2.88 0.04 0.20
C THR A 42 1.86 0.69 -0.72
N TYR A 43 0.64 0.13 -0.77
CA TYR A 43 -0.43 0.63 -1.64
C TYR A 43 -1.76 0.68 -0.90
N VAL A 44 -2.44 1.83 -0.91
CA VAL A 44 -3.82 1.95 -0.42
C VAL A 44 -4.74 1.52 -1.56
N TRP A 45 -5.36 0.35 -1.43
CA TRP A 45 -6.17 -0.24 -2.48
C TRP A 45 -7.66 0.02 -2.26
N ASN A 46 -8.30 0.71 -3.20
CA ASN A 46 -9.76 0.71 -3.34
C ASN A 46 -10.22 -0.48 -4.20
N PHE A 47 -10.67 -1.57 -3.59
CA PHE A 47 -11.11 -2.79 -4.24
C PHE A 47 -12.40 -2.62 -5.05
N ALA A 48 -13.14 -1.53 -4.88
CA ALA A 48 -14.33 -1.24 -5.70
C ALA A 48 -13.98 -0.71 -7.11
N LYS A 49 -12.70 -0.50 -7.43
CA LYS A 49 -12.25 0.04 -8.72
C LYS A 49 -11.16 -0.83 -9.32
N GLU A 50 -11.31 -1.16 -10.61
CA GLU A 50 -10.34 -1.97 -11.36
C GLU A 50 -8.95 -1.34 -11.42
N LYS A 51 -8.84 0.00 -11.39
CA LYS A 51 -7.57 0.72 -11.45
C LYS A 51 -6.52 0.19 -10.49
N GLY A 52 -6.90 -0.15 -9.25
CA GLY A 52 -5.97 -0.73 -8.28
C GLY A 52 -5.43 -2.08 -8.74
N LYS A 53 -6.31 -2.96 -9.22
CA LYS A 53 -5.94 -4.27 -9.77
C LYS A 53 -5.07 -4.16 -11.01
N THR A 54 -5.39 -3.24 -11.93
CA THR A 54 -4.58 -2.99 -13.13
C THR A 54 -3.17 -2.54 -12.75
N ASN A 55 -3.04 -1.58 -11.83
CA ASN A 55 -1.73 -1.09 -11.38
C ASN A 55 -0.90 -2.20 -10.72
N ILE A 56 -1.52 -2.95 -9.80
CA ILE A 56 -0.83 -4.02 -9.07
C ILE A 56 -0.44 -5.18 -9.99
N ALA A 57 -1.31 -5.58 -10.92
CA ALA A 57 -0.98 -6.59 -11.93
C ALA A 57 0.24 -6.16 -12.76
N PHE A 58 0.28 -4.90 -13.17
CA PHE A 58 1.38 -4.35 -13.95
C PHE A 58 2.70 -4.37 -13.15
N TYR A 59 2.70 -3.90 -11.91
CA TYR A 59 3.90 -3.92 -11.05
C TYR A 59 4.37 -5.35 -10.73
N LYS A 60 3.43 -6.25 -10.46
CA LYS A 60 3.70 -7.67 -10.24
C LYS A 60 4.44 -8.29 -11.43
N ASN A 61 3.91 -8.07 -12.63
CA ASN A 61 4.47 -8.64 -13.85
C ASN A 61 5.88 -8.15 -14.16
N ILE A 62 6.23 -6.91 -13.78
CA ILE A 62 7.60 -6.40 -13.93
C ILE A 62 8.59 -7.25 -13.13
N TYR A 63 8.30 -7.49 -11.84
CA TYR A 63 9.17 -8.28 -10.98
C TYR A 63 9.23 -9.75 -11.39
N GLU A 64 8.09 -10.36 -11.70
CA GLU A 64 8.06 -11.78 -12.09
C GLU A 64 8.74 -12.03 -13.44
N SER A 65 8.64 -11.10 -14.39
CA SER A 65 9.33 -11.22 -15.68
C SER A 65 10.85 -11.12 -15.54
N ALA A 66 11.34 -10.48 -14.47
CA ALA A 66 12.75 -10.44 -14.10
C ALA A 66 13.21 -11.67 -13.28
N GLY A 67 12.33 -12.67 -13.10
CA GLY A 67 12.60 -13.87 -12.30
C GLY A 67 12.41 -13.70 -10.79
N GLY A 68 11.89 -12.55 -10.35
CA GLY A 68 11.54 -12.30 -8.96
C GLY A 68 10.18 -12.90 -8.56
N GLU A 69 9.87 -12.82 -7.26
CA GLU A 69 8.58 -13.21 -6.70
C GLU A 69 7.89 -11.99 -6.08
N VAL A 70 6.56 -11.93 -6.15
CA VAL A 70 5.77 -10.90 -5.47
C VAL A 70 4.89 -11.53 -4.40
N ILE A 71 5.06 -11.03 -3.17
CA ILE A 71 4.33 -11.46 -1.97
C ILE A 71 3.36 -10.36 -1.57
N PHE A 72 2.10 -10.73 -1.31
CA PHE A 72 1.03 -9.80 -0.95
C PHE A 72 0.71 -9.88 0.53
N ILE A 73 0.94 -8.78 1.25
CA ILE A 73 0.58 -8.64 2.66
C ILE A 73 -0.52 -7.59 2.79
N GLU A 74 -1.69 -7.98 3.27
CA GLU A 74 -2.76 -7.05 3.61
C GLU A 74 -2.84 -6.84 5.12
N LEU A 75 -2.72 -5.58 5.55
CA LEU A 75 -2.87 -5.19 6.94
C LEU A 75 -4.26 -4.59 7.15
N ILE A 76 -5.05 -5.22 8.03
CA ILE A 76 -6.39 -4.75 8.36
C ILE A 76 -6.48 -4.30 9.82
N ALA A 77 -7.47 -3.44 10.09
CA ALA A 77 -7.94 -3.07 11.42
C ALA A 77 -9.33 -2.43 11.28
N PRO A 78 -10.18 -2.49 12.32
CA PRO A 78 -11.46 -1.79 12.34
C PRO A 78 -11.32 -0.29 12.05
N LEU A 79 -12.37 0.32 11.47
CA LEU A 79 -12.38 1.76 11.16
C LEU A 79 -12.09 2.62 12.39
N SER A 80 -12.68 2.27 13.54
CA SER A 80 -12.46 2.98 14.82
C SER A 80 -10.98 3.05 15.18
N ILE A 81 -10.26 1.93 15.06
CA ILE A 81 -8.84 1.78 15.35
C ILE A 81 -7.99 2.54 14.33
N ARG A 82 -8.29 2.43 13.04
CA ARG A 82 -7.58 3.20 11.99
C ARG A 82 -7.75 4.71 12.19
N ALA A 83 -8.96 5.15 12.51
CA ALA A 83 -9.30 6.55 12.77
C ALA A 83 -8.63 7.08 14.04
N GLN A 84 -8.45 6.24 15.07
CA GLN A 84 -7.69 6.59 16.27
C GLN A 84 -6.19 6.74 15.96
N ARG A 85 -5.59 5.75 15.28
CA ARG A 85 -4.17 5.78 14.88
C ARG A 85 -3.84 6.93 13.92
N ALA A 86 -4.83 7.43 13.18
CA ALA A 86 -4.65 8.56 12.27
C ALA A 86 -4.47 9.91 13.00
N ASP A 87 -4.85 9.99 14.28
CA ASP A 87 -4.61 11.16 15.14
C ASP A 87 -3.32 11.05 15.96
N ASP A 88 -2.57 9.94 15.83
CA ASP A 88 -1.29 9.79 16.50
C ASP A 88 -0.32 10.88 16.03
N PRO A 89 0.33 11.65 16.93
CA PRO A 89 1.26 12.72 16.55
C PRO A 89 2.42 12.24 15.67
N MET A 90 2.83 10.98 15.82
CA MET A 90 3.89 10.36 15.04
C MET A 90 3.46 10.05 13.60
N ARG A 91 2.16 10.15 13.28
CA ARG A 91 1.62 9.81 11.96
C ARG A 91 2.16 10.69 10.82
N ASN A 92 2.39 11.97 11.12
CA ASN A 92 2.71 12.99 10.11
C ASN A 92 4.18 13.42 10.12
N THR A 93 5.04 12.81 10.96
CA THR A 93 6.47 13.15 11.04
C THR A 93 7.16 12.90 9.69
N ASP A 94 6.85 11.76 9.05
CA ASP A 94 7.50 11.33 7.81
C ASP A 94 6.58 11.33 6.57
N LYS A 95 5.27 11.55 6.79
CA LYS A 95 4.24 11.57 5.74
C LYS A 95 3.31 12.77 5.95
N LYS A 96 3.71 13.94 5.44
CA LYS A 96 3.01 15.22 5.61
C LYS A 96 1.56 15.18 5.11
N TYR A 97 1.30 14.36 4.09
CA TYR A 97 -0.03 14.22 3.46
C TYR A 97 -0.77 12.95 3.90
N ALA A 98 -0.34 12.27 4.96
CA ALA A 98 -1.08 11.15 5.50
C ALA A 98 -2.50 11.60 5.92
N PRO A 99 -3.53 10.78 5.68
CA PRO A 99 -4.89 11.14 6.06
C PRO A 99 -5.02 11.14 7.59
N GLY A 100 -5.39 12.28 8.16
CA GLY A 100 -5.84 12.36 9.56
C GLY A 100 -7.23 11.73 9.75
N ARG A 101 -7.71 11.67 11.00
CA ARG A 101 -8.97 10.98 11.37
C ARG A 101 -10.15 11.30 10.46
N ASN A 102 -10.48 12.58 10.28
CA ASN A 102 -11.64 12.98 9.49
C ASN A 102 -11.56 12.48 8.04
N ARG A 103 -10.35 12.48 7.46
CA ARG A 103 -10.13 11.98 6.11
C ARG A 103 -10.23 10.46 6.07
N VAL A 104 -9.72 9.74 7.06
CA VAL A 104 -9.89 8.28 7.16
C VAL A 104 -11.37 7.90 7.22
N LEU A 105 -12.15 8.58 8.06
CA LEU A 105 -13.60 8.37 8.16
C LEU A 105 -14.31 8.65 6.82
N ALA A 106 -13.98 9.77 6.17
CA ALA A 106 -14.55 10.13 4.86
C ALA A 106 -14.18 9.13 3.75
N LEU A 107 -12.95 8.61 3.76
CA LEU A 107 -12.49 7.61 2.78
C LEU A 107 -13.22 6.28 2.93
N GLU A 108 -13.60 5.89 4.15
CA GLU A 108 -14.37 4.65 4.37
C GLU A 108 -15.69 4.63 3.59
N HIS A 109 -16.35 5.78 3.48
CA HIS A 109 -17.61 5.90 2.76
C HIS A 109 -17.46 5.85 1.23
N SER A 110 -16.26 6.10 0.72
CA SER A 110 -16.02 6.28 -0.72
C SER A 110 -15.12 5.21 -1.34
N LEU A 111 -14.35 4.50 -0.52
CA LEU A 111 -13.44 3.43 -0.94
C LEU A 111 -13.84 2.10 -0.30
N SER A 112 -13.64 1.01 -1.02
CA SER A 112 -13.73 -0.33 -0.45
C SER A 112 -12.33 -0.84 -0.10
N PHE A 113 -12.04 -1.03 1.18
CA PHE A 113 -10.79 -1.62 1.65
C PHE A 113 -10.88 -3.12 1.89
N ALA A 114 -12.07 -3.71 1.79
CA ALA A 114 -12.25 -5.14 1.94
C ALA A 114 -11.79 -5.86 0.67
N SER A 115 -10.70 -6.62 0.78
CA SER A 115 -10.25 -7.48 -0.31
C SER A 115 -11.21 -8.65 -0.53
N PRO A 116 -11.33 -9.14 -1.79
CA PRO A 116 -12.19 -10.27 -2.11
C PRO A 116 -11.66 -11.58 -1.50
N ASN A 117 -12.57 -12.54 -1.35
CA ASN A 117 -12.24 -13.92 -1.00
C ASN A 117 -12.79 -14.87 -2.09
N PRO A 118 -11.94 -15.58 -2.86
CA PRO A 118 -10.48 -15.61 -2.75
C PRO A 118 -9.81 -14.31 -3.21
N PHE A 119 -8.60 -14.06 -2.69
CA PHE A 119 -7.76 -12.96 -3.15
C PHE A 119 -7.27 -13.21 -4.59
N PHE A 120 -6.90 -12.14 -5.30
CA PHE A 120 -6.59 -12.21 -6.73
C PHE A 120 -5.31 -13.00 -7.08
N TYR A 121 -4.33 -13.04 -6.17
CA TYR A 121 -2.99 -13.55 -6.45
C TYR A 121 -2.56 -14.59 -5.40
N PRO A 122 -1.65 -15.52 -5.75
CA PRO A 122 -1.00 -16.39 -4.78
C PRO A 122 -0.08 -15.60 -3.84
N ASN A 123 0.55 -16.30 -2.90
CA ASN A 123 1.52 -15.71 -1.94
C ASN A 123 0.95 -14.53 -1.15
N TYR A 124 -0.28 -14.73 -0.69
CA TYR A 124 -1.05 -13.72 0.01
C TYR A 124 -1.30 -14.11 1.47
N THR A 125 -1.18 -13.14 2.37
CA THR A 125 -1.68 -13.24 3.74
C THR A 125 -2.40 -11.96 4.16
N LYS A 126 -3.38 -12.12 5.05
CA LYS A 126 -4.15 -11.03 5.66
C LYS A 126 -3.88 -11.04 7.16
N ILE A 127 -3.39 -9.93 7.68
CA ILE A 127 -3.00 -9.78 9.08
C ILE A 127 -3.90 -8.73 9.75
N ASP A 128 -4.64 -9.15 10.78
CA ASP A 128 -5.32 -8.22 11.67
C ASP A 128 -4.32 -7.60 12.63
N THR A 129 -4.28 -6.27 12.64
CA THR A 129 -3.36 -5.46 13.42
C THR A 129 -4.01 -4.82 14.64
N GLU A 130 -5.31 -5.01 14.89
CA GLU A 130 -6.07 -4.31 15.94
C GLU A 130 -5.35 -4.37 17.30
N ASN A 131 -5.00 -5.57 17.75
CA ASN A 131 -4.43 -5.83 19.07
C ASN A 131 -2.95 -6.28 19.01
N LYS A 132 -2.21 -5.87 17.98
CA LYS A 132 -0.81 -6.26 17.77
C LYS A 132 0.11 -5.04 17.76
N THR A 133 1.31 -5.19 18.31
CA THR A 133 2.37 -4.18 18.18
C THR A 133 2.97 -4.20 16.77
N PRO A 134 3.61 -3.12 16.31
CA PRO A 134 4.33 -3.11 15.04
C PRO A 134 5.35 -4.25 14.90
N GLU A 135 6.06 -4.57 15.98
CA GLU A 135 7.08 -5.64 16.01
C GLU A 135 6.46 -7.02 15.85
N ALA A 136 5.31 -7.27 16.49
CA ALA A 136 4.59 -8.53 16.34
C ALA A 136 4.07 -8.72 14.91
N VAL A 137 3.54 -7.66 14.29
CA VAL A 137 3.11 -7.69 12.88
C VAL A 137 4.31 -7.91 11.96
N ALA A 138 5.44 -7.24 12.19
CA ALA A 138 6.65 -7.42 11.41
C ALA A 138 7.17 -8.87 11.51
N GLN A 139 7.16 -9.46 12.70
CA GLN A 139 7.55 -10.86 12.89
C GLN A 139 6.63 -11.81 12.12
N GLU A 140 5.32 -11.60 12.15
CA GLU A 140 4.37 -12.43 11.39
C GLU A 140 4.59 -12.34 9.88
N ILE A 141 4.95 -11.16 9.37
CA ILE A 141 5.34 -10.97 7.96
C ILE A 141 6.61 -11.76 7.65
N LEU A 142 7.64 -11.67 8.49
CA LEU A 142 8.89 -12.41 8.31
C LEU A 142 8.67 -13.93 8.34
N ASP A 143 7.85 -14.41 9.27
CA ASP A 143 7.50 -15.82 9.39
C ASP A 143 6.74 -16.32 8.16
N PHE A 144 5.92 -15.48 7.52
CA PHE A 144 5.22 -15.84 6.29
C PHE A 144 6.17 -15.89 5.09
N ILE A 145 7.05 -14.89 4.96
CA ILE A 145 8.04 -14.81 3.87
C ILE A 145 9.03 -15.97 3.96
N SER A 146 9.47 -16.35 5.17
CA SER A 146 10.48 -17.42 5.37
C SER A 146 9.97 -18.84 5.05
N ARG A 147 8.67 -19.02 4.80
CA ARG A 147 8.06 -20.31 4.43
C ARG A 147 7.93 -20.50 2.91
N LYS A 148 8.36 -19.51 2.13
CA LYS A 148 8.35 -19.51 0.67
C LYS A 148 9.72 -19.88 0.15
#